data_AF-A0A916ZW77-F1
#
_entry.id   AF-A0A916ZW77-F1
#
_cell.length_a   1.000
_cell.length_b   1.000
_cell.length_c   1.000
_cell.angle_alpha   90.00
_cell.angle_beta   90.00
_cell.angle_gamma   90.00
#
_symmetry.space_group_name_H-M   'P 1'
#
loop_
_entity.id
_entity.type
_entity.pdbx_description
1 polymer ?
#
loop_
_entity_poly.entity_id
_entity_poly.type
_entity_poly.pdbx_seq_one_letter_code
_entity_poly.pdbx_strand_id
1 'polypeptide(L)'
;MVRQAGIPPGPSASPILGGSQVGANLGWTPDPLARRPFAVIARLNAALTPGLAIDTATTQAALGVRWTPAANISLSAKRLVAIGSTALDRFSLRAAAGLAGRRGRAEWTGYSEATILDNGDVFAGAQARAGLNVTRGRIAVSPGAGAWASVQNDTRTIHRLDIGPSLTARTANLELTADYRFRISGNAAPDSGPTLTISTAF
;
A
#
# COMPACT_ATOMS: atom_id res chain seq x y z
N MET A 1 32.19 11.31 -2.27
CA MET A 1 31.97 10.36 -3.39
C MET A 1 30.71 10.80 -4.13
N VAL A 2 30.76 10.80 -5.44
CA VAL A 2 30.21 11.84 -6.35
C VAL A 2 28.68 11.86 -6.47
N ARG A 3 28.09 13.06 -6.37
CA ARG A 3 26.73 13.42 -6.82
C ARG A 3 26.63 13.20 -8.33
N GLN A 4 25.62 12.47 -8.78
CA GLN A 4 25.20 12.51 -10.18
C GLN A 4 23.81 13.14 -10.26
N ALA A 5 23.75 14.32 -10.88
CA ALA A 5 22.53 14.96 -11.31
C ALA A 5 22.01 14.28 -12.60
N GLY A 6 20.69 14.19 -12.72
CA GLY A 6 20.00 13.97 -13.99
C GLY A 6 19.29 12.63 -14.13
N ILE A 7 17.97 12.63 -13.85
CA ILE A 7 16.91 12.14 -14.74
C ILE A 7 15.66 12.97 -14.37
N PRO A 8 14.94 13.62 -15.32
CA PRO A 8 13.62 14.21 -15.04
C PRO A 8 12.71 13.11 -14.47
N PRO A 9 11.97 13.33 -13.36
CA PRO A 9 11.04 12.32 -12.88
C PRO A 9 10.04 12.02 -13.99
N GLY A 10 10.04 10.76 -14.44
CA GLY A 10 9.08 10.27 -15.42
C GLY A 10 7.64 10.47 -14.90
N PRO A 11 6.65 10.55 -15.81
CA PRO A 11 5.27 10.93 -15.51
C PRO A 11 4.58 9.91 -14.60
N SER A 12 4.81 10.05 -13.29
CA SER A 12 4.31 9.17 -12.22
C SER A 12 3.98 10.02 -10.99
N ALA A 13 3.04 10.93 -11.14
CA ALA A 13 2.64 11.85 -10.08
C ALA A 13 1.61 11.24 -9.11
N SER A 14 1.95 10.05 -8.64
CA SER A 14 1.35 9.29 -7.56
C SER A 14 2.31 8.12 -7.33
N PRO A 15 2.70 7.83 -6.09
CA PRO A 15 4.11 7.75 -5.73
C PRO A 15 4.85 6.60 -6.44
N ILE A 16 6.06 6.91 -6.91
CA ILE A 16 7.02 5.94 -7.44
C ILE A 16 7.24 4.86 -6.36
N LEU A 17 7.22 3.59 -6.76
CA LEU A 17 7.57 2.49 -5.87
C LEU A 17 8.91 2.77 -5.15
N GLY A 18 8.85 2.95 -3.83
CA GLY A 18 10.01 3.28 -2.99
C GLY A 18 10.16 4.74 -2.58
N GLY A 19 9.34 5.64 -3.13
CA GLY A 19 9.34 7.07 -2.79
C GLY A 19 8.56 7.39 -1.52
N SER A 20 8.98 8.45 -0.82
CA SER A 20 8.23 8.99 0.31
C SER A 20 6.94 9.66 -0.15
N GLN A 21 5.85 9.43 0.59
CA GLN A 21 4.51 9.88 0.22
C GLN A 21 3.67 10.22 1.44
N VAL A 22 2.66 11.05 1.23
CA VAL A 22 1.60 11.34 2.20
C VAL A 22 0.24 11.23 1.51
N GLY A 23 -0.79 10.85 2.25
CA GLY A 23 -2.14 10.83 1.72
C GLY A 23 -3.22 10.56 2.75
N ALA A 24 -4.46 10.81 2.34
CA ALA A 24 -5.68 10.57 3.09
C ALA A 24 -6.66 9.79 2.22
N ASN A 25 -7.44 8.91 2.83
CA ASN A 25 -8.51 8.15 2.16
C ASN A 25 -9.80 8.28 2.97
N LEU A 26 -10.92 8.48 2.28
CA LEU A 26 -12.27 8.49 2.84
C LEU A 26 -13.11 7.43 2.14
N GLY A 27 -13.92 6.71 2.91
CA GLY A 27 -14.90 5.77 2.38
C GLY A 27 -16.23 5.98 3.08
N TRP A 28 -17.31 6.04 2.30
CA TRP A 28 -18.68 6.20 2.80
C TRP A 28 -19.59 5.20 2.09
N THR A 29 -20.37 4.44 2.86
CA THR A 29 -21.34 3.47 2.33
C THR A 29 -22.74 4.05 2.54
N PRO A 30 -23.40 4.59 1.49
CA PRO A 30 -24.67 5.29 1.64
C PRO A 30 -25.82 4.41 2.14
N ASP A 31 -25.89 3.19 1.60
CA ASP A 31 -26.85 2.17 2.01
C ASP A 31 -26.10 0.91 2.46
N PRO A 32 -25.73 0.81 3.74
CA PRO A 32 -25.02 -0.35 4.27
C PRO A 32 -25.92 -1.59 4.39
N LEU A 33 -27.24 -1.45 4.30
CA LEU A 33 -28.21 -2.55 4.42
C LEU A 33 -28.64 -3.12 3.06
N ALA A 34 -28.25 -2.50 1.96
CA ALA A 34 -28.44 -3.04 0.62
C ALA A 34 -27.89 -4.47 0.52
N ARG A 35 -28.54 -5.32 -0.30
CA ARG A 35 -28.07 -6.70 -0.57
C ARG A 35 -26.63 -6.73 -1.12
N ARG A 36 -26.21 -5.66 -1.81
CA ARG A 36 -24.87 -5.49 -2.39
C ARG A 36 -24.45 -4.03 -2.21
N PRO A 37 -23.91 -3.65 -1.04
CA PRO A 37 -23.56 -2.26 -0.78
C PRO A 37 -22.36 -1.83 -1.62
N PHE A 38 -22.43 -0.60 -2.13
CA PHE A 38 -21.30 0.09 -2.75
C PHE A 38 -20.84 1.21 -1.81
N ALA A 39 -19.53 1.37 -1.69
CA ALA A 39 -18.94 2.51 -0.99
C ALA A 39 -18.49 3.56 -2.01
N VAL A 40 -18.80 4.82 -1.76
CA VAL A 40 -18.13 5.96 -2.39
C VAL A 40 -16.79 6.14 -1.70
N ILE A 41 -15.72 6.27 -2.48
CA ILE A 41 -14.36 6.43 -1.95
C ILE A 41 -13.70 7.67 -2.55
N ALA A 42 -12.98 8.39 -1.71
CA ALA A 42 -12.14 9.51 -2.11
C ALA A 42 -10.72 9.31 -1.58
N ARG A 43 -9.72 9.78 -2.34
CA ARG A 43 -8.31 9.80 -1.93
C ARG A 43 -7.69 11.14 -2.29
N LEU A 44 -6.76 11.58 -1.46
CA LEU A 44 -5.82 12.65 -1.78
C LEU A 44 -4.42 12.15 -1.44
N ASN A 45 -3.45 12.33 -2.34
CA ASN A 45 -2.07 11.98 -2.07
C ASN A 45 -1.08 12.91 -2.77
N ALA A 46 0.14 12.95 -2.26
CA ALA A 46 1.28 13.65 -2.84
C ALA A 46 2.58 12.94 -2.47
N ALA A 47 3.62 13.11 -3.29
CA ALA A 47 4.98 12.72 -2.94
C ALA A 47 5.57 13.70 -1.92
N LEU A 48 6.56 13.23 -1.17
CA LEU A 48 7.37 14.05 -0.28
C LEU A 48 8.77 14.22 -0.88
N THR A 49 9.28 15.44 -0.80
CA THR A 49 10.69 15.74 -1.10
C THR A 49 11.62 15.06 -0.09
N PRO A 50 12.94 14.95 -0.35
CA PRO A 50 13.89 14.42 0.63
C PRO A 50 13.88 15.15 1.98
N GLY A 51 13.46 16.42 2.02
CA GLY A 51 13.27 17.19 3.25
C GLY A 51 11.91 17.01 3.92
N LEU A 52 11.12 16.00 3.51
CA LEU A 52 9.76 15.72 3.99
C LEU A 52 8.73 16.84 3.75
N ALA A 53 9.05 17.83 2.93
CA ALA A 53 8.08 18.79 2.45
C ALA A 53 7.20 18.17 1.36
N ILE A 54 5.92 18.54 1.33
CA ILE A 54 4.97 18.10 0.31
C ILE A 54 5.39 18.66 -1.06
N ASP A 55 5.58 17.78 -2.04
CA ASP A 55 5.77 18.18 -3.43
C ASP A 55 4.40 18.40 -4.08
N THR A 56 3.93 19.65 -4.06
CA THR A 56 2.60 20.02 -4.56
C THR A 56 2.40 19.72 -6.03
N ALA A 57 3.48 19.66 -6.83
CA ALA A 57 3.41 19.32 -8.25
C ALA A 57 2.91 17.88 -8.48
N THR A 58 3.07 17.01 -7.50
CA THR A 58 2.66 15.59 -7.55
C THR A 58 1.28 15.33 -6.94
N THR A 59 0.57 16.37 -6.51
CA THR A 59 -0.71 16.21 -5.81
C THR A 59 -1.77 15.63 -6.74
N GLN A 60 -2.43 14.56 -6.29
CA GLN A 60 -3.49 13.90 -7.04
C GLN A 60 -4.66 13.56 -6.12
N ALA A 61 -5.88 13.89 -6.57
CA ALA A 61 -7.10 13.42 -5.96
C ALA A 61 -7.65 12.20 -6.71
N ALA A 62 -8.48 11.42 -6.04
CA ALA A 62 -9.28 10.39 -6.68
C ALA A 62 -10.69 10.36 -6.09
N LEU A 63 -11.68 10.11 -6.92
CA LEU A 63 -13.06 9.84 -6.53
C LEU A 63 -13.54 8.59 -7.25
N GLY A 64 -14.27 7.72 -6.55
CA GLY A 64 -14.72 6.48 -7.15
C GLY A 64 -15.69 5.68 -6.30
N VAL A 65 -15.92 4.45 -6.74
CA VAL A 65 -16.78 3.48 -6.07
C VAL A 65 -15.99 2.22 -5.75
N ARG A 66 -16.36 1.56 -4.65
CA ARG A 66 -15.85 0.25 -4.24
C ARG A 66 -17.00 -0.70 -4.01
N TRP A 67 -16.83 -1.90 -4.54
CA TRP A 67 -17.69 -3.04 -4.30
C TRP A 67 -16.90 -4.14 -3.58
N THR A 68 -17.53 -4.77 -2.60
CA THR A 68 -16.93 -5.86 -1.83
C THR A 68 -17.76 -7.13 -2.07
N PRO A 69 -17.52 -7.88 -3.17
CA PRO A 69 -18.31 -9.06 -3.52
C PRO A 69 -18.20 -10.20 -2.52
N ALA A 70 -17.09 -10.26 -1.77
CA ALA A 70 -16.85 -11.21 -0.70
C ALA A 70 -16.10 -10.50 0.43
N ALA A 71 -16.19 -11.01 1.67
CA ALA A 71 -15.61 -10.36 2.86
C ALA A 71 -14.12 -9.99 2.70
N ASN A 72 -13.41 -10.71 1.84
CA ASN A 72 -11.98 -10.57 1.65
C ASN A 72 -11.58 -10.13 0.24
N ILE A 73 -12.53 -9.73 -0.62
CA ILE A 73 -12.29 -9.27 -2.00
C ILE A 73 -12.93 -7.90 -2.17
N SER A 74 -12.18 -6.94 -2.69
CA SER A 74 -12.67 -5.62 -3.05
C SER A 74 -12.31 -5.26 -4.49
N LEU A 75 -13.26 -4.66 -5.19
CA LEU A 75 -13.11 -4.11 -6.52
C LEU A 75 -13.41 -2.62 -6.45
N SER A 76 -12.63 -1.78 -7.10
CA SER A 76 -12.90 -0.34 -7.14
C SER A 76 -12.58 0.26 -8.49
N ALA A 77 -13.42 1.22 -8.90
CA ALA A 77 -13.20 2.05 -10.06
C ALA A 77 -13.07 3.51 -9.59
N LYS A 78 -12.04 4.22 -10.05
CA LYS A 78 -11.79 5.62 -9.65
C LYS A 78 -11.43 6.48 -10.84
N ARG A 79 -11.89 7.71 -10.81
CA ARG A 79 -11.32 8.82 -11.56
C ARG A 79 -10.21 9.45 -10.73
N LEU A 80 -8.99 9.43 -11.25
CA LEU A 80 -7.84 10.20 -10.76
C LEU A 80 -7.90 11.59 -11.39
N VAL A 81 -7.73 12.63 -10.58
CA VAL A 81 -7.79 14.03 -10.97
C VAL A 81 -6.45 14.67 -10.64
N ALA A 82 -5.80 15.23 -11.65
CA ALA A 82 -4.57 15.97 -11.49
C ALA A 82 -4.85 17.28 -10.73
N ILE A 83 -4.14 17.50 -9.62
CA ILE A 83 -4.15 18.79 -8.91
C ILE A 83 -2.81 19.49 -9.13
N GLY A 84 -1.71 18.74 -9.03
CA GLY A 84 -0.37 19.24 -9.30
C GLY A 84 0.01 19.15 -10.78
N SER A 85 1.02 19.93 -11.18
CA SER A 85 1.45 20.07 -12.58
C SER A 85 2.08 18.82 -13.20
N THR A 86 2.55 17.87 -12.39
CA THR A 86 3.07 16.59 -12.89
C THR A 86 2.05 15.46 -12.77
N ALA A 87 0.93 15.70 -12.05
CA ALA A 87 -0.21 14.80 -11.90
C ALA A 87 -0.94 14.54 -13.21
N LEU A 88 -1.53 13.35 -13.32
CA LEU A 88 -2.24 12.91 -14.51
C LEU A 88 -3.69 12.57 -14.17
N ASP A 89 -4.60 13.07 -14.99
CA ASP A 89 -5.97 12.61 -15.07
C ASP A 89 -6.02 11.21 -15.68
N ARG A 90 -6.61 10.25 -14.96
CA ARG A 90 -6.70 8.84 -15.41
C ARG A 90 -7.93 8.18 -14.83
N PHE A 91 -8.43 7.15 -15.49
CA PHE A 91 -9.28 6.17 -14.85
C PHE A 91 -8.44 5.00 -14.34
N SER A 92 -8.88 4.41 -13.22
CA SER A 92 -8.24 3.24 -12.64
C SER A 92 -9.29 2.20 -12.25
N LEU A 93 -8.95 0.93 -12.50
CA LEU A 93 -9.65 -0.23 -11.97
C LEU A 93 -8.69 -0.97 -11.06
N ARG A 94 -9.13 -1.28 -9.83
CA ARG A 94 -8.34 -1.97 -8.83
C ARG A 94 -9.09 -3.16 -8.26
N ALA A 95 -8.39 -4.28 -8.13
CA ALA A 95 -8.81 -5.43 -7.37
C ALA A 95 -7.86 -5.61 -6.18
N ALA A 96 -8.39 -5.93 -5.01
CA ALA A 96 -7.58 -6.30 -3.85
C ALA A 96 -8.22 -7.45 -3.09
N ALA A 97 -7.38 -8.34 -2.55
CA ALA A 97 -7.81 -9.48 -1.78
C ALA A 97 -6.98 -9.61 -0.50
N GLY A 98 -7.61 -10.08 0.56
CA GLY A 98 -6.98 -10.37 1.84
C GLY A 98 -7.25 -11.79 2.31
N LEU A 99 -6.43 -12.29 3.21
CA LEU A 99 -6.70 -13.50 3.97
C LEU A 99 -5.95 -13.44 5.30
N ALA A 100 -6.54 -14.03 6.33
CA ALA A 100 -5.91 -14.21 7.62
C ALA A 100 -6.33 -15.56 8.19
N GLY A 101 -5.46 -16.15 8.99
CA GLY A 101 -5.77 -17.40 9.67
C GLY A 101 -4.92 -17.59 10.92
N ARG A 102 -5.40 -18.49 11.78
CA ARG A 102 -4.73 -18.83 13.04
C ARG A 102 -4.97 -20.30 13.36
N ARG A 103 -3.92 -21.01 13.77
CA ARG A 103 -3.96 -22.39 14.26
C ARG A 103 -3.05 -22.54 15.47
N GLY A 104 -3.64 -22.74 16.64
CA GLY A 104 -2.89 -22.69 17.90
C GLY A 104 -2.22 -21.32 18.07
N ARG A 105 -0.90 -21.33 18.29
CA ARG A 105 -0.10 -20.09 18.35
C ARG A 105 0.28 -19.57 16.96
N ALA A 106 0.23 -20.38 15.91
CA ALA A 106 0.59 -19.91 14.57
C ALA A 106 -0.51 -18.99 14.02
N GLU A 107 -0.12 -17.81 13.53
CA GLU A 107 -1.00 -16.88 12.81
C GLU A 107 -0.36 -16.48 11.47
N TRP A 108 -1.19 -16.18 10.49
CA TRP A 108 -0.74 -15.71 9.18
C TRP A 108 -1.70 -14.70 8.58
N THR A 109 -1.16 -13.82 7.75
CA THR A 109 -1.90 -12.83 6.97
C THR A 109 -1.35 -12.80 5.55
N GLY A 110 -2.22 -12.53 4.59
CA GLY A 110 -1.90 -12.31 3.19
C GLY A 110 -2.75 -11.18 2.65
N TYR A 111 -2.16 -10.36 1.81
CA TYR A 111 -2.85 -9.27 1.12
C TYR A 111 -2.23 -9.08 -0.25
N SER A 112 -3.06 -8.87 -1.27
CA SER A 112 -2.61 -8.51 -2.60
C SER A 112 -3.54 -7.50 -3.24
N GLU A 113 -3.00 -6.73 -4.17
CA GLU A 113 -3.73 -5.80 -5.00
C GLU A 113 -3.14 -5.69 -6.39
N ALA A 114 -3.99 -5.35 -7.36
CA ALA A 114 -3.61 -4.98 -8.70
C ALA A 114 -4.48 -3.82 -9.16
N THR A 115 -3.88 -2.84 -9.83
CA THR A 115 -4.52 -1.68 -10.42
C THR A 115 -4.08 -1.57 -11.87
N ILE A 116 -5.03 -1.35 -12.77
CA ILE A 116 -4.79 -0.99 -14.17
C ILE A 116 -5.32 0.43 -14.40
N LEU A 117 -4.56 1.23 -15.14
CA LEU A 117 -4.97 2.55 -15.61
C LEU A 117 -5.51 2.46 -17.05
N ASP A 118 -6.28 3.46 -17.47
CA ASP A 118 -6.84 3.55 -18.82
C ASP A 118 -5.80 3.63 -19.96
N ASN A 119 -4.56 4.02 -19.66
CA ASN A 119 -3.43 3.98 -20.60
C ASN A 119 -2.71 2.63 -20.63
N GLY A 120 -3.16 1.64 -19.86
CA GLY A 120 -2.55 0.31 -19.78
C GLY A 120 -1.45 0.17 -18.73
N ASP A 121 -1.11 1.24 -17.99
CA ASP A 121 -0.14 1.14 -16.88
C ASP A 121 -0.69 0.21 -15.79
N VAL A 122 0.20 -0.61 -15.21
CA VAL A 122 -0.17 -1.63 -14.21
C VAL A 122 0.65 -1.48 -12.95
N PHE A 123 -0.03 -1.56 -11.81
CA PHE A 123 0.55 -1.56 -10.48
C PHE A 123 0.05 -2.79 -9.75
N ALA A 124 0.94 -3.61 -9.20
CA ALA A 124 0.53 -4.73 -8.38
C ALA A 124 1.43 -4.86 -7.16
N GLY A 125 0.85 -5.34 -6.06
CA GLY A 125 1.54 -5.54 -4.81
C GLY A 125 0.98 -6.74 -4.07
N ALA A 126 1.84 -7.44 -3.34
CA ALA A 126 1.44 -8.54 -2.47
C ALA A 126 2.33 -8.56 -1.23
N GLN A 127 1.76 -9.00 -0.12
CA GLN A 127 2.49 -9.27 1.11
C GLN A 127 1.90 -10.49 1.81
N ALA A 128 2.76 -11.27 2.43
CA ALA A 128 2.36 -12.35 3.32
C ALA A 128 3.22 -12.32 4.58
N ARG A 129 2.63 -12.63 5.73
CA ARG A 129 3.35 -12.76 7.00
C ARG A 129 2.84 -13.98 7.75
N ALA A 130 3.74 -14.64 8.47
CA ALA A 130 3.41 -15.72 9.38
C ALA A 130 4.26 -15.61 10.65
N GLY A 131 3.68 -15.93 11.81
CA GLY A 131 4.35 -15.81 13.09
C GLY A 131 3.67 -16.60 14.21
N LEU A 132 4.18 -16.43 15.43
CA LEU A 132 3.67 -17.10 16.62
C LEU A 132 3.07 -16.08 17.59
N ASN A 133 1.75 -16.09 17.74
CA ASN A 133 1.04 -15.25 18.69
C ASN A 133 1.33 -15.67 20.15
N VAL A 134 1.89 -14.74 20.91
CA VAL A 134 2.11 -14.84 22.35
C VAL A 134 1.38 -13.69 23.02
N THR A 135 0.30 -13.99 23.72
CA THR A 135 -0.50 -13.00 24.44
C THR A 135 -0.14 -12.99 25.92
N ARG A 136 0.15 -11.82 26.48
CA ARG A 136 0.37 -11.59 27.92
C ARG A 136 -0.43 -10.38 28.38
N GLY A 137 -1.49 -10.62 29.16
CA GLY A 137 -2.40 -9.56 29.59
C GLY A 137 -3.07 -8.89 28.39
N ARG A 138 -2.88 -7.57 28.23
CA ARG A 138 -3.50 -6.76 27.16
C ARG A 138 -2.63 -6.62 25.90
N ILE A 139 -1.46 -7.27 25.88
CA ILE A 139 -0.50 -7.14 24.79
C ILE A 139 -0.34 -8.51 24.12
N ALA A 140 -0.52 -8.55 22.80
CA ALA A 140 -0.19 -9.69 21.96
C ALA A 140 1.06 -9.38 21.14
N VAL A 141 2.04 -10.27 21.16
CA VAL A 141 3.29 -10.15 20.39
C VAL A 141 3.41 -11.35 19.48
N SER A 142 3.76 -11.09 18.22
CA SER A 142 3.85 -12.10 17.17
C SER A 142 5.18 -11.97 16.41
N PRO A 143 6.27 -12.59 16.88
CA PRO A 143 7.48 -12.74 16.08
C PRO A 143 7.24 -13.70 14.92
N GLY A 144 7.86 -13.43 13.79
CA GLY A 144 7.66 -14.19 12.57
C GLY A 144 8.53 -13.72 11.41
N ALA A 145 8.06 -14.01 10.20
CA ALA A 145 8.68 -13.60 8.96
C ALA A 145 7.63 -13.18 7.94
N GLY A 146 8.06 -12.42 6.94
CA GLY A 146 7.21 -11.98 5.84
C GLY A 146 7.91 -12.02 4.49
N ALA A 147 7.08 -11.91 3.46
CA ALA A 147 7.48 -11.73 2.08
C ALA A 147 6.64 -10.60 1.46
N TRP A 148 7.26 -9.81 0.58
CA TRP A 148 6.64 -8.68 -0.09
C TRP A 148 7.04 -8.67 -1.55
N ALA A 149 6.08 -8.43 -2.43
CA ALA A 149 6.31 -8.28 -3.86
C ALA A 149 5.58 -7.04 -4.37
N SER A 150 6.18 -6.32 -5.30
CA SER A 150 5.55 -5.19 -5.96
C SER A 150 6.10 -5.01 -7.36
N VAL A 151 5.25 -4.52 -8.26
CA VAL A 151 5.60 -4.15 -9.62
C VAL A 151 4.79 -2.92 -10.03
N GLN A 152 5.47 -2.03 -10.74
CA GLN A 152 4.92 -0.85 -11.37
C GLN A 152 5.43 -0.84 -12.80
N ASN A 153 4.50 -0.82 -13.75
CA ASN A 153 4.79 -0.75 -15.17
C ASN A 153 4.14 0.50 -15.75
N ASP A 154 4.97 1.52 -15.96
CA ASP A 154 4.62 2.80 -16.58
C ASP A 154 5.63 3.13 -17.70
N THR A 155 6.34 4.26 -17.61
CA THR A 155 7.50 4.59 -18.47
C THR A 155 8.66 3.60 -18.30
N ARG A 156 8.84 3.02 -17.11
CA ARG A 156 9.84 1.97 -16.86
C ARG A 156 9.28 0.94 -15.89
N THR A 157 9.50 -0.33 -16.18
CA THR A 157 9.15 -1.39 -15.22
C THR A 157 10.07 -1.35 -14.00
N ILE A 158 9.49 -1.07 -12.84
CA ILE A 158 10.13 -1.15 -11.53
C ILE A 158 9.46 -2.28 -10.77
N HIS A 159 10.25 -3.18 -10.19
CA HIS A 159 9.74 -4.27 -9.38
C HIS A 159 10.62 -4.52 -8.17
N ARG A 160 10.08 -5.22 -7.18
CA ARG A 160 10.79 -5.59 -5.96
C ARG A 160 10.19 -6.83 -5.33
N LEU A 161 11.06 -7.72 -4.86
CA LEU A 161 10.75 -8.88 -4.04
C LEU A 161 11.64 -8.87 -2.80
N ASP A 162 11.00 -8.88 -1.63
CA ASP A 162 11.65 -8.89 -0.33
C ASP A 162 11.21 -10.10 0.51
N ILE A 163 12.11 -10.52 1.40
CA ILE A 163 11.81 -11.44 2.51
C ILE A 163 12.46 -10.92 3.80
N GLY A 164 11.98 -11.35 4.96
CA GLY A 164 12.72 -11.08 6.19
C GLY A 164 11.91 -11.23 7.48
N PRO A 165 12.56 -10.99 8.63
CA PRO A 165 11.92 -11.09 9.92
C PRO A 165 10.86 -10.00 10.12
N SER A 166 9.83 -10.34 10.89
CA SER A 166 8.72 -9.45 11.24
C SER A 166 8.38 -9.62 12.73
N LEU A 167 8.07 -8.52 13.39
CA LEU A 167 7.56 -8.49 14.76
C LEU A 167 6.31 -7.62 14.79
N THR A 168 5.18 -8.21 15.15
CA THR A 168 3.95 -7.46 15.36
C THR A 168 3.59 -7.41 16.85
N ALA A 169 3.32 -6.22 17.37
CA ALA A 169 2.81 -6.01 18.73
C ALA A 169 1.45 -5.33 18.64
N ARG A 170 0.44 -5.91 19.31
CA ARG A 170 -0.94 -5.42 19.30
C ARG A 170 -1.46 -5.18 20.71
N THR A 171 -2.22 -4.11 20.85
CA THR A 171 -3.12 -3.84 21.97
C THR A 171 -4.55 -3.72 21.44
N ALA A 172 -5.51 -3.29 22.26
CA ALA A 172 -6.89 -3.10 21.81
C ALA A 172 -7.02 -2.09 20.64
N ASN A 173 -6.23 -1.00 20.65
CA ASN A 173 -6.44 0.14 19.76
C ASN A 173 -5.20 0.50 18.93
N LEU A 174 -4.10 -0.25 19.09
CA LEU A 174 -2.81 0.04 18.47
C LEU A 174 -2.16 -1.26 18.00
N GLU A 175 -1.67 -1.25 16.77
CA GLU A 175 -0.80 -2.28 16.20
C GLU A 175 0.49 -1.64 15.67
N LEU A 176 1.61 -2.22 16.09
CA LEU A 176 2.96 -1.86 15.67
C LEU A 176 3.55 -3.07 14.93
N THR A 177 4.02 -2.86 13.70
CA THR A 177 4.74 -3.88 12.94
C THR A 177 6.13 -3.38 12.58
N ALA A 178 7.16 -4.07 13.07
CA ALA A 178 8.54 -3.84 12.68
C ALA A 178 9.00 -4.97 11.76
N ASP A 179 9.39 -4.63 10.53
CA ASP A 179 9.93 -5.56 9.54
C ASP A 179 11.39 -5.19 9.24
N TYR A 180 12.25 -6.17 8.97
CA TYR A 180 13.50 -5.92 8.23
C TYR A 180 13.40 -6.60 6.87
N ARG A 181 13.41 -5.83 5.79
CA ARG A 181 13.16 -6.35 4.44
C ARG A 181 14.48 -6.51 3.70
N PHE A 182 14.87 -7.75 3.45
CA PHE A 182 15.99 -8.10 2.56
C PHE A 182 15.47 -8.17 1.14
N ARG A 183 15.96 -7.28 0.28
CA ARG A 183 15.64 -7.29 -1.15
C ARG A 183 16.39 -8.42 -1.82
N ILE A 184 15.66 -9.43 -2.30
CA ILE A 184 16.23 -10.60 -2.98
C ILE A 184 16.13 -10.47 -4.50
N SER A 185 15.25 -9.60 -5.01
CA SER A 185 15.15 -9.29 -6.43
C SER A 185 14.52 -7.91 -6.65
N GLY A 186 14.82 -7.30 -7.79
CA GLY A 186 14.23 -6.06 -8.26
C GLY A 186 15.14 -4.83 -8.18
N ASN A 187 14.64 -3.74 -8.74
CA ASN A 187 15.36 -2.50 -9.00
C ASN A 187 14.76 -1.29 -8.27
N ALA A 188 13.69 -1.48 -7.48
CA ALA A 188 13.10 -0.39 -6.70
C ALA A 188 14.01 0.02 -5.54
N ALA A 189 14.28 1.31 -5.40
CA ALA A 189 14.92 1.89 -4.23
C ALA A 189 13.95 1.95 -3.02
N PRO A 190 14.43 2.16 -1.78
CA PRO A 190 15.81 1.95 -1.31
C PRO A 190 16.23 0.48 -1.43
N ASP A 191 17.43 0.09 -1.01
CA ASP A 191 17.80 -1.34 -0.97
C ASP A 191 17.13 -2.05 0.23
N SER A 192 17.78 -3.04 0.83
CA SER A 192 17.34 -3.68 2.06
C SER A 192 17.29 -2.69 3.24
N GLY A 193 16.32 -2.85 4.14
CA GLY A 193 16.22 -1.96 5.30
C GLY A 193 15.05 -2.21 6.23
N PRO A 194 15.02 -1.53 7.38
CA PRO A 194 13.92 -1.63 8.34
C PRO A 194 12.67 -0.90 7.84
N THR A 195 11.51 -1.39 8.24
CA THR A 195 10.21 -0.73 8.05
C THR A 195 9.45 -0.76 9.38
N LEU A 196 8.82 0.36 9.72
CA LEU A 196 7.93 0.46 10.87
C LEU A 196 6.54 0.88 10.40
N THR A 197 5.53 0.09 10.73
CA THR A 197 4.13 0.41 10.49
C THR A 197 3.44 0.63 11.82
N ILE A 198 2.71 1.74 11.93
CA ILE A 198 1.88 2.06 13.09
C ILE A 198 0.45 2.19 12.58
N SER A 199 -0.47 1.42 13.16
CA SER A 199 -1.89 1.49 12.87
C SER A 199 -2.69 1.63 14.16
N THR A 200 -3.75 2.42 14.10
CA THR A 200 -4.66 2.64 15.22
C THR A 200 -6.10 2.37 14.79
N ALA A 201 -6.92 1.94 15.74
CA ALA A 201 -8.37 1.83 15.58
C ALA A 201 -9.02 2.78 16.58
N PHE A 202 -9.98 3.58 16.10
CA PHE A 202 -10.79 4.52 16.88
C PHE A 202 -12.25 4.08 16.89
#